data_AF-Q1MK79-F1
#
_entry.id   AF-Q1MK79-F1
#
_cell.length_a   1.000
_cell.length_b   1.000
_cell.length_c   1.000
_cell.angle_alpha   90.00
_cell.angle_beta   90.00
_cell.angle_gamma   90.00
#
_symmetry.space_group_name_H-M   'P 1'
#
loop_
_entity.id
_entity.type
_entity.pdbx_description
1 polymer ?
#
loop_
_entity_poly.entity_id
_entity_poly.type
_entity_poly.pdbx_seq_one_letter_code
_entity_poly.pdbx_strand_id
1 'polypeptide(L)'
;MHRLYPGISTPEAETGPCRGRVESLQWQIALRAIRLQCNVVVDWGVWSRAERDTCREEARAAGARVVLCFLDVPFDALWDRVCRRNAELPAGTFDISRADLLRWCKLFDPPTAEELALYDRQTLPAIAALR
;
A
#
# COMPACT_ATOMS: atom_id res chain seq x y z
N MET A 1 6.01 12.28 6.39
CA MET A 1 5.54 12.02 7.77
C MET A 1 6.63 12.25 8.80
N HIS A 2 7.76 11.54 8.79
CA HIS A 2 8.78 11.65 9.86
C HIS A 2 9.39 13.07 10.07
N ARG A 3 9.49 13.93 9.05
CA ARG A 3 9.88 15.35 9.26
C ARG A 3 8.77 16.21 9.86
N LEU A 4 7.51 15.84 9.62
CA LEU A 4 6.33 16.55 10.12
C LEU A 4 5.93 16.05 11.52
N TYR A 5 6.25 14.79 11.82
CA TYR A 5 5.97 14.10 13.08
C TYR A 5 7.18 13.24 13.49
N PRO A 6 8.26 13.85 14.00
CA PRO A 6 9.51 13.13 14.30
C PRO A 6 9.40 12.15 15.47
N GLY A 7 8.33 12.22 16.28
CA GLY A 7 8.08 11.32 17.41
C GLY A 7 6.91 10.36 17.20
N ILE A 8 6.38 10.22 15.98
CA ILE A 8 5.23 9.32 15.74
C ILE A 8 5.66 7.87 16.01
N SER A 9 4.89 7.18 16.85
CA SER A 9 5.11 5.76 17.15
C SER A 9 4.43 4.86 16.12
N THR A 10 4.81 3.58 16.04
CA THR A 10 4.13 2.60 15.17
C THR A 10 2.62 2.53 15.45
N PRO A 11 2.13 2.43 16.70
CA PRO A 11 0.70 2.46 16.99
C PRO A 11 0.02 3.75 16.52
N GLU A 12 0.65 4.92 16.72
CA GLU A 12 0.08 6.19 16.29
C GLU A 12 0.05 6.34 14.76
N ALA A 13 1.03 5.76 14.05
CA ALA A 13 1.01 5.69 12.60
C ALA A 13 -0.09 4.72 12.09
N GLU A 14 -0.33 3.62 12.80
CA GLU A 14 -1.33 2.60 12.41
C GLU A 14 -2.78 3.06 12.63
N THR A 15 -3.09 3.61 13.80
CA THR A 15 -4.47 3.89 14.25
C THR A 15 -4.69 5.33 14.71
N GLY A 16 -3.69 6.20 14.57
CA GLY A 16 -3.79 7.59 14.99
C GLY A 16 -4.80 8.40 14.16
N PRO A 17 -5.27 9.54 14.70
CA PRO A 17 -6.37 10.33 14.14
C PRO A 17 -6.05 10.97 12.79
N CYS A 18 -4.78 11.01 12.39
CA CYS A 18 -4.36 11.63 11.14
C CYS A 18 -4.45 10.69 9.93
N ARG A 19 -4.38 9.36 10.14
CA ARG A 19 -4.25 8.40 9.05
C ARG A 19 -5.34 8.55 8.00
N GLY A 20 -6.60 8.39 8.40
CA GLY A 20 -7.74 8.49 7.48
C GLY A 20 -7.88 9.87 6.81
N ARG A 21 -7.51 10.95 7.52
CA ARG A 21 -7.54 12.32 6.95
C ARG A 21 -6.48 12.50 5.87
N VAL A 22 -5.28 11.95 6.08
CA VAL A 22 -4.19 12.00 5.11
C VAL A 22 -4.51 11.12 3.91
N GLU A 23 -4.97 9.88 4.13
CA GLU A 23 -5.39 8.98 3.05
C GLU A 23 -6.51 9.61 2.21
N SER A 24 -7.53 10.22 2.84
CA SER A 24 -8.60 10.92 2.14
C SER A 24 -8.09 12.07 1.27
N LEU A 25 -7.18 12.89 1.79
CA LEU A 25 -6.58 14.00 1.04
C LEU A 25 -5.72 13.49 -0.12
N GLN A 26 -4.88 12.48 0.12
CA GLN A 26 -4.06 11.87 -0.91
C GLN A 26 -4.94 11.25 -2.00
N TRP A 27 -6.09 10.65 -1.64
CA TRP A 27 -7.05 10.11 -2.60
C TRP A 27 -7.70 11.17 -3.48
N GLN A 28 -8.14 12.29 -2.88
CA GLN A 28 -8.68 13.42 -3.64
C GLN A 28 -7.65 13.96 -4.64
N ILE A 29 -6.37 14.03 -4.24
CA ILE A 29 -5.27 14.45 -5.12
C ILE A 29 -5.03 13.41 -6.22
N ALA A 30 -5.04 12.12 -5.89
CA ALA A 30 -4.91 11.01 -6.85
C ALA A 30 -5.98 11.08 -7.94
N LEU A 31 -7.26 11.21 -7.57
CA LEU A 31 -8.36 11.31 -8.51
C LEU A 31 -8.25 12.57 -9.39
N ARG A 32 -7.78 13.70 -8.83
CA ARG A 32 -7.51 14.90 -9.63
C ARG A 32 -6.38 14.68 -10.63
N ALA A 33 -5.29 14.03 -10.22
CA ALA A 33 -4.17 13.72 -11.10
C ALA A 33 -4.59 12.79 -12.25
N ILE A 34 -5.41 11.77 -11.96
CA ILE A 34 -6.00 10.88 -12.98
C ILE A 34 -6.81 11.68 -14.02
N ARG A 35 -7.69 12.60 -13.57
CA ARG A 35 -8.47 13.45 -14.48
C ARG A 35 -7.59 14.34 -15.37
N LEU A 36 -6.41 14.71 -14.88
CA LEU A 36 -5.37 15.42 -15.63
C LEU A 36 -4.47 14.49 -16.47
N GLN A 37 -4.87 13.23 -16.67
CA GLN A 37 -4.16 12.23 -17.47
C GLN A 37 -2.77 11.85 -16.93
N CYS A 38 -2.55 12.01 -15.62
CA CYS A 38 -1.33 11.55 -14.95
C CYS A 38 -1.48 10.11 -14.44
N ASN A 39 -0.38 9.35 -14.47
CA ASN A 39 -0.31 8.06 -13.81
C ASN A 39 -0.17 8.23 -12.29
N VAL A 40 -0.86 7.39 -11.52
CA VAL A 40 -0.85 7.41 -10.06
C VAL A 40 -0.52 6.01 -9.53
N VAL A 41 0.31 5.96 -8.48
CA VAL A 41 0.54 4.76 -7.67
C VAL A 41 0.02 5.04 -6.27
N VAL A 42 -0.85 4.16 -5.78
CA VAL A 42 -1.36 4.19 -4.40
C VAL A 42 -0.58 3.15 -3.60
N ASP A 43 0.14 3.57 -2.57
CA ASP A 43 0.99 2.73 -1.73
C ASP A 43 0.64 2.88 -0.24
N TRP A 44 -0.65 2.69 0.09
CA TRP A 44 -1.15 2.63 1.47
C TRP A 44 -1.33 1.20 1.97
N GLY A 45 -0.95 0.22 1.14
CA GLY A 45 -1.09 -1.21 1.38
C GLY A 45 -2.43 -1.83 0.93
N VAL A 46 -3.54 -1.07 0.88
CA VAL A 46 -4.89 -1.51 0.43
C VAL A 46 -5.23 -2.96 0.83
N TRP A 47 -5.37 -3.19 2.13
CA TRP A 47 -5.21 -4.51 2.77
C TRP A 47 -6.42 -5.42 2.57
N SER A 48 -7.61 -4.85 2.58
CA SER A 48 -8.86 -5.59 2.42
C SER A 48 -9.34 -5.58 0.98
N ARG A 49 -10.16 -6.58 0.65
CA ARG A 49 -10.88 -6.60 -0.64
C ARG A 49 -11.71 -5.33 -0.85
N ALA A 50 -12.41 -4.88 0.19
CA ALA A 50 -13.33 -3.74 0.11
C ALA A 50 -12.60 -2.42 -0.21
N GLU A 51 -11.43 -2.20 0.38
CA GLU A 51 -10.58 -1.05 0.07
C GLU A 51 -10.12 -1.09 -1.39
N ARG A 52 -9.69 -2.26 -1.87
CA ARG A 52 -9.26 -2.44 -3.26
C ARG A 52 -10.40 -2.24 -4.26
N ASP A 53 -11.59 -2.74 -3.96
CA ASP A 53 -12.80 -2.55 -4.78
C ASP A 53 -13.15 -1.05 -4.86
N THR A 54 -13.18 -0.34 -3.73
CA THR A 54 -13.43 1.11 -3.68
C THR A 54 -12.42 1.88 -4.54
N CYS A 55 -11.13 1.59 -4.37
CA CYS A 55 -10.08 2.24 -5.16
C CYS A 55 -10.24 1.96 -6.66
N ARG A 56 -10.54 0.71 -7.04
CA ARG A 56 -10.73 0.31 -8.44
C ARG A 56 -11.92 1.04 -9.07
N GLU A 57 -13.06 1.06 -8.39
CA GLU A 57 -14.30 1.63 -8.90
C GLU A 57 -14.18 3.16 -9.07
N GLU A 58 -13.67 3.85 -8.06
CA GLU A 58 -13.53 5.31 -8.12
C GLU A 58 -12.46 5.75 -9.13
N ALA A 59 -11.33 5.05 -9.23
CA ALA A 59 -10.31 5.35 -10.24
C ALA A 59 -10.84 5.11 -11.67
N ARG A 60 -11.62 4.04 -11.89
CA ARG A 60 -12.28 3.80 -13.17
C ARG A 60 -13.32 4.89 -13.50
N ALA A 61 -14.11 5.30 -12.52
CA ALA A 61 -15.06 6.40 -12.68
C ALA A 61 -14.36 7.74 -13.01
N ALA A 62 -13.12 7.92 -12.56
CA ALA A 62 -12.28 9.06 -12.93
C ALA A 62 -11.58 8.92 -14.30
N GLY A 63 -11.77 7.78 -15.00
CA GLY A 63 -11.25 7.53 -16.35
C GLY A 63 -9.93 6.76 -16.41
N ALA A 64 -9.46 6.18 -15.29
CA ALA A 64 -8.24 5.39 -15.28
C ALA A 64 -8.48 3.93 -15.68
N ARG A 65 -7.45 3.35 -16.33
CA ARG A 65 -7.21 1.90 -16.26
C ARG A 65 -6.55 1.59 -14.91
N VAL A 66 -6.92 0.46 -14.30
CA VAL A 66 -6.49 0.13 -12.94
C VAL A 66 -5.81 -1.22 -12.92
N VAL A 67 -4.54 -1.23 -12.50
CA VAL A 67 -3.75 -2.46 -12.33
C VAL A 67 -3.52 -2.72 -10.85
N LEU A 68 -3.79 -3.95 -10.39
CA LEU A 68 -3.41 -4.38 -9.05
C LEU A 68 -2.03 -5.06 -9.09
N CYS A 69 -1.09 -4.54 -8.30
CA CYS A 69 0.26 -5.09 -8.18
C CYS A 69 0.37 -5.89 -6.89
N PHE A 70 0.08 -7.19 -6.96
CA PHE A 70 0.19 -8.09 -5.80
C PHE A 70 1.60 -8.67 -5.68
N LEU A 71 2.22 -8.49 -4.51
CA LEU A 71 3.55 -8.99 -4.19
C LEU A 71 3.42 -10.19 -3.25
N ASP A 72 3.39 -11.38 -3.83
CA ASP A 72 3.24 -12.64 -3.08
C ASP A 72 4.58 -13.12 -2.51
N VAL A 73 5.02 -12.48 -1.43
CA VAL A 73 6.30 -12.76 -0.78
C VAL A 73 6.08 -13.62 0.47
N PRO A 74 6.75 -14.77 0.60
CA PRO A 74 6.64 -15.61 1.80
C PRO A 74 7.02 -14.86 3.08
N PHE A 75 6.37 -15.21 4.19
CA PHE A 75 6.57 -14.57 5.50
C PHE A 75 8.05 -14.50 5.91
N ASP A 76 8.80 -15.59 5.75
CA ASP A 76 10.21 -15.64 6.17
C ASP A 76 11.07 -14.66 5.35
N ALA A 77 10.80 -14.53 4.05
CA ALA A 77 11.49 -13.55 3.22
C ALA A 77 11.12 -12.09 3.58
N LEU A 78 9.87 -11.84 3.98
CA LEU A 78 9.47 -10.54 4.53
C LEU A 78 10.20 -10.26 5.84
N TRP A 79 10.27 -11.25 6.73
CA TRP A 79 10.93 -11.13 8.03
C TRP A 79 12.44 -10.88 7.88
N ASP A 80 13.12 -11.55 6.96
CA ASP A 80 14.53 -11.32 6.67
C ASP A 80 14.79 -9.90 6.15
N ARG A 81 13.89 -9.36 5.32
CA ARG A 81 13.96 -7.96 4.85
C ARG A 81 13.76 -6.97 6.00
N VAL A 82 12.79 -7.24 6.87
CA VAL A 82 12.52 -6.42 8.07
C VAL A 82 13.72 -6.44 9.02
N CYS A 83 14.30 -7.62 9.31
CA CYS A 83 15.48 -7.75 10.17
C CYS A 83 16.65 -6.89 9.69
N ARG A 84 16.98 -6.97 8.38
CA ARG A 84 18.05 -6.15 7.80
C ARG A 84 17.75 -4.66 7.91
N ARG A 85 16.51 -4.24 7.62
CA ARG A 85 16.11 -2.84 7.74
C ARG A 85 16.14 -2.35 9.19
N ASN A 86 15.70 -3.14 10.15
CA ASN A 86 15.73 -2.78 11.57
C ASN A 86 17.16 -2.68 12.10
N ALA A 87 18.10 -3.48 11.58
CA ALA A 87 19.51 -3.40 11.96
C ALA A 87 20.17 -2.07 11.52
N GLU A 88 19.78 -1.55 10.35
CA GLU A 88 20.27 -0.26 9.84
C GLU A 88 19.45 0.93 10.37
N LEU A 89 18.19 0.68 10.71
CA LEU A 89 17.13 1.64 11.08
C LEU A 89 17.27 3.03 10.41
N PRO A 90 17.24 3.12 9.07
CA PRO A 90 17.44 4.38 8.38
C PRO A 90 16.41 5.43 8.78
N ALA A 91 16.79 6.71 8.72
CA ALA A 91 15.89 7.81 9.04
C ALA A 91 14.58 7.73 8.24
N GLY A 92 13.44 7.78 8.94
CA GLY A 92 12.12 7.63 8.32
C GLY A 92 11.57 6.21 8.31
N THR A 93 12.27 5.24 8.90
CA THR A 93 11.77 3.88 9.11
C THR A 93 11.37 3.65 10.57
N PHE A 94 10.49 2.67 10.80
CA PHE A 94 10.09 2.22 12.12
C PHE A 94 10.70 0.85 12.39
N ASP A 95 11.05 0.59 13.65
CA ASP A 95 11.31 -0.78 14.09
C ASP A 95 10.00 -1.57 13.99
N ILE A 96 10.09 -2.74 13.38
CA ILE A 96 8.97 -3.65 13.18
C ILE A 96 9.31 -4.98 13.83
N SER A 97 8.57 -5.33 14.88
CA SER A 97 8.75 -6.61 15.54
C SER A 97 8.20 -7.76 14.70
N ARG A 98 8.68 -8.98 14.96
CA ARG A 98 8.11 -10.20 14.33
C ARG A 98 6.64 -10.38 14.67
N ALA A 99 6.24 -9.97 15.87
CA ALA A 99 4.86 -10.05 16.34
C ALA A 99 3.95 -9.08 15.56
N ASP A 100 4.44 -7.87 15.27
CA ASP A 100 3.71 -6.90 14.43
C ASP A 100 3.55 -7.43 13.01
N LEU A 101 4.63 -7.91 12.38
CA LEU A 101 4.55 -8.49 11.04
C LEU A 101 3.56 -9.66 10.98
N LEU A 102 3.59 -10.56 11.96
CA LEU A 102 2.66 -11.68 12.03
C LEU A 102 1.21 -11.23 12.22
N ARG A 103 0.97 -10.21 13.06
CA ARG A 103 -0.35 -9.62 13.26
C ARG A 103 -0.88 -9.04 11.95
N TRP A 104 -0.04 -8.30 11.23
CA TRP A 104 -0.41 -7.67 9.97
C TRP A 104 -0.69 -8.67 8.85
N CYS A 105 0.12 -9.72 8.72
CA CYS A 105 -0.14 -10.80 7.76
C CYS A 105 -1.51 -11.47 7.97
N LYS A 106 -2.04 -11.50 9.21
CA LYS A 106 -3.37 -12.04 9.51
C LYS A 106 -4.52 -11.09 9.19
N LEU A 107 -4.23 -9.79 9.07
CA LEU A 107 -5.22 -8.76 8.72
C LEU A 107 -5.32 -8.51 7.21
N PHE A 108 -4.33 -8.98 6.45
CA PHE A 108 -4.28 -8.82 5.00
C PHE A 108 -5.16 -9.87 4.30
N ASP A 109 -6.03 -9.40 3.41
CA ASP A 109 -6.83 -10.27 2.54
C ASP A 109 -6.07 -10.46 1.21
N PRO A 110 -5.39 -11.60 0.98
CA PRO A 110 -4.71 -11.83 -0.29
C PRO A 110 -5.71 -11.87 -1.45
N PRO A 111 -5.45 -11.16 -2.56
CA PRO A 111 -6.38 -11.14 -3.67
C PRO A 111 -6.43 -12.52 -4.34
N THR A 112 -7.65 -13.00 -4.62
CA THR A 112 -7.84 -14.28 -5.33
C THR A 112 -7.57 -14.14 -6.82
N ALA A 113 -7.50 -15.26 -7.54
CA ALA A 113 -7.36 -15.23 -9.01
C ALA A 113 -8.57 -14.53 -9.68
N GLU A 114 -9.78 -14.76 -9.16
CA GLU A 114 -11.01 -14.11 -9.63
C GLU A 114 -10.98 -12.61 -9.36
N GLU A 115 -10.43 -12.18 -8.21
CA GLU A 115 -10.20 -10.77 -7.93
C GLU A 115 -9.26 -10.14 -8.94
N LEU A 116 -8.10 -10.76 -9.16
CA LEU A 116 -7.05 -10.25 -10.04
C LEU A 116 -7.57 -10.09 -11.47
N ALA A 117 -8.49 -10.96 -11.91
CA ALA A 117 -9.14 -10.88 -13.22
C ALA A 117 -10.03 -9.64 -13.40
N LEU A 118 -10.42 -8.95 -12.32
CA LEU A 118 -11.20 -7.69 -12.39
C LEU A 118 -10.35 -6.48 -12.76
N TYR A 119 -9.02 -6.59 -12.72
CA TYR A 119 -8.08 -5.50 -12.98
C TYR A 119 -7.52 -5.55 -14.41
N ASP A 120 -7.07 -4.39 -14.88
CA ASP A 120 -6.35 -4.28 -16.14
C ASP A 120 -5.02 -5.04 -16.09
N ARG A 121 -4.61 -5.64 -17.22
CA ARG A 121 -3.29 -6.27 -17.32
C ARG A 121 -2.19 -5.23 -17.21
N GLN A 122 -1.20 -5.53 -16.38
CA GLN A 122 0.04 -4.76 -16.34
C GLN A 122 0.77 -4.90 -17.68
N THR A 123 1.10 -3.79 -18.32
CA THR A 123 1.85 -3.76 -19.58
C THR A 123 3.15 -2.96 -19.46
N LEU A 124 3.37 -2.27 -18.33
CA LEU A 124 4.60 -1.53 -18.08
C LEU A 124 5.72 -2.46 -17.59
N PRO A 125 6.87 -2.52 -18.28
CA PRO A 125 7.99 -3.40 -17.91
C PRO A 125 8.52 -3.16 -16.50
N ALA A 126 8.56 -1.89 -16.06
CA ALA A 126 9.04 -1.53 -14.72
C ALA A 126 8.23 -2.16 -13.59
N ILE A 127 6.94 -2.45 -13.83
CA ILE A 127 6.06 -3.05 -12.83
C ILE A 127 6.09 -4.58 -12.93
N ALA A 128 6.34 -5.13 -14.11
CA ALA A 128 6.54 -6.58 -14.28
C ALA A 128 7.75 -7.11 -13.48
N ALA A 129 8.76 -6.25 -13.26
CA ALA A 129 9.96 -6.55 -12.48
C ALA A 129 9.76 -6.51 -10.95
N LEU A 130 8.58 -6.11 -10.45
CA LEU A 130 8.30 -6.06 -9.01
C LEU A 130 7.92 -7.42 -8.41
N ARG A 131 7.76 -8.46 -9.23
CA ARG A 131 7.39 -9.82 -8.81
C ARG A 131 8.53 -10.53 -8.09
#